data_AF-A0A3B9LA52-F1
#
_entry.id   AF-A0A3B9LA52-F1
#
_cell.length_a   1.000
_cell.length_b   1.000
_cell.length_c   1.000
_cell.angle_alpha   90.00
_cell.angle_beta   90.00
_cell.angle_gamma   90.00
#
_symmetry.space_group_name_H-M   'P 1'
#
loop_
_entity.id
_entity.type
_entity.pdbx_description
1 polymer ?
#
loop_
_entity_poly.entity_id
_entity_poly.type
_entity_poly.pdbx_seq_one_letter_code
_entity_poly.pdbx_strand_id
1 'polypeptide(L)'
;YVAKFKSQHMHAHFGTNSSEIVMLASLLTDLPYSFTVHGPEEFDRPTFLKLKEKIEHAKFVVAISSFGQSQLQRWVDYNQWHKIKVVHCGLEPAFYRVETVPVPEAPRLVCVGRLCEQKGQLLLVEAAK
;
A
#
# COMPACT_ATOMS: atom_id res chain seq x y z
N TYR A 1 -20.51 -18.26 -0.72
CA TYR A 1 -20.42 -17.15 -1.68
C TYR A 1 -19.26 -17.35 -2.67
N VAL A 2 -18.03 -17.62 -2.22
CA VAL A 2 -16.86 -17.84 -3.12
C VAL A 2 -17.03 -19.04 -4.07
N ALA A 3 -17.60 -20.16 -3.58
CA ALA A 3 -17.92 -21.33 -4.41
C ALA A 3 -18.87 -21.03 -5.58
N LYS A 4 -19.75 -20.02 -5.45
CA LYS A 4 -20.68 -19.61 -6.51
C LYS A 4 -19.95 -19.00 -7.70
N PHE A 5 -18.87 -18.25 -7.43
CA PHE A 5 -18.10 -17.54 -8.46
C PHE A 5 -16.90 -18.34 -8.97
N LYS A 6 -16.65 -19.54 -8.44
CA LYS A 6 -15.50 -20.40 -8.78
C LYS A 6 -14.14 -19.68 -8.64
N SER A 7 -14.05 -18.68 -7.77
CA SER A 7 -12.81 -17.93 -7.55
C SER A 7 -11.71 -18.85 -7.02
N GLN A 8 -10.51 -18.70 -7.55
CA GLN A 8 -9.33 -19.50 -7.17
C GLN A 8 -8.41 -18.75 -6.19
N HIS A 9 -8.70 -17.49 -5.89
CA HIS A 9 -7.86 -16.61 -5.07
C HIS A 9 -8.65 -15.41 -4.55
N MET A 10 -8.31 -14.91 -3.36
CA MET A 10 -8.86 -13.68 -2.79
C MET A 10 -7.77 -12.62 -2.64
N HIS A 11 -8.03 -11.38 -3.05
CA HIS A 11 -7.12 -10.26 -2.82
C HIS A 11 -7.81 -9.18 -1.99
N ALA A 12 -7.23 -8.85 -0.84
CA ALA A 12 -7.69 -7.73 -0.03
C ALA A 12 -6.83 -6.47 -0.27
N HIS A 13 -7.48 -5.33 -0.32
CA HIS A 13 -6.78 -4.05 -0.22
C HIS A 13 -6.62 -3.66 1.25
N PHE A 14 -5.45 -3.11 1.57
CA PHE A 14 -4.99 -2.73 2.91
C PHE A 14 -4.66 -3.91 3.84
N GLY A 15 -3.66 -3.70 4.70
CA GLY A 15 -3.30 -4.64 5.79
C GLY A 15 -4.25 -4.61 7.00
N THR A 16 -5.45 -4.05 6.85
CA THR A 16 -6.40 -3.78 7.94
C THR A 16 -7.46 -4.88 8.04
N ASN A 17 -8.71 -4.55 8.39
CA ASN A 17 -9.78 -5.53 8.66
C ASN A 17 -10.08 -6.41 7.44
N SER A 18 -10.00 -5.88 6.23
CA SER A 18 -10.20 -6.63 4.97
C SER A 18 -9.25 -7.83 4.86
N SER A 19 -7.96 -7.62 5.14
CA SER A 19 -6.93 -8.67 5.14
C SER A 19 -7.18 -9.76 6.21
N GLU A 20 -7.71 -9.38 7.37
CA GLU A 20 -8.12 -10.31 8.43
C GLU A 20 -9.25 -11.23 7.94
N ILE A 21 -10.28 -10.65 7.33
CA ILE A 21 -11.43 -11.39 6.83
C ILE A 21 -11.02 -12.39 5.75
N VAL A 22 -10.16 -11.99 4.79
CA VAL A 22 -9.71 -12.94 3.75
C VAL A 22 -8.76 -14.00 4.30
N MET A 23 -7.96 -13.71 5.34
CA MET A 23 -7.15 -14.70 6.04
C MET A 23 -8.04 -15.77 6.68
N LEU A 24 -9.06 -15.35 7.45
CA LEU A 24 -9.99 -16.28 8.08
C LEU A 24 -10.82 -17.06 7.04
N ALA A 25 -11.26 -16.40 5.98
CA ALA A 25 -11.96 -17.08 4.88
C ALA A 25 -11.07 -18.11 4.17
N SER A 26 -9.77 -17.83 4.04
CA SER A 26 -8.79 -18.76 3.47
C SER A 26 -8.71 -20.04 4.31
N LEU A 27 -8.65 -19.92 5.64
CA LEU A 27 -8.65 -21.07 6.56
C LEU A 27 -9.93 -21.92 6.50
N LEU A 28 -11.08 -21.31 6.16
CA LEU A 28 -12.36 -22.00 6.08
C LEU A 28 -12.64 -22.66 4.72
N THR A 29 -11.92 -22.25 3.66
CA THR A 29 -12.23 -22.63 2.28
C THR A 29 -11.07 -23.25 1.52
N ASP A 30 -9.88 -23.29 2.13
CA ASP A 30 -8.60 -23.66 1.52
C ASP A 30 -8.21 -22.82 0.28
N LEU A 31 -8.94 -21.74 0.00
CA LEU A 31 -8.59 -20.83 -1.09
C LEU A 31 -7.48 -19.88 -0.67
N PRO A 32 -6.41 -19.72 -1.48
CA PRO A 32 -5.32 -18.82 -1.15
C PRO A 32 -5.79 -17.36 -1.16
N TYR A 33 -5.08 -16.53 -0.40
CA TYR A 33 -5.29 -15.10 -0.42
C TYR A 33 -3.97 -14.33 -0.53
N SER A 34 -4.12 -13.04 -0.81
CA SER A 34 -3.06 -12.04 -0.79
C SER A 34 -3.62 -10.70 -0.36
N PHE A 35 -2.76 -9.74 -0.07
CA PHE A 35 -3.21 -8.38 0.19
C PHE A 35 -2.17 -7.33 -0.19
N THR A 36 -2.61 -6.09 -0.31
CA THR A 36 -1.75 -4.93 -0.59
C THR A 36 -1.63 -4.05 0.66
N VAL A 37 -0.42 -3.61 0.99
CA VAL A 37 -0.12 -2.61 2.02
C VAL A 37 0.22 -1.28 1.36
N HIS A 38 -0.51 -0.22 1.71
CA HIS A 38 -0.44 1.06 1.03
C HIS A 38 0.46 2.09 1.70
N GLY A 39 0.68 2.00 3.01
CA GLY A 39 1.47 3.05 3.65
C GLY A 39 1.64 2.94 5.16
N PRO A 40 2.10 4.05 5.78
CA PRO A 40 2.46 4.11 7.18
C PRO A 40 1.31 3.80 8.13
N GLU A 41 0.08 4.14 7.76
CA GLU A 41 -1.12 3.79 8.54
C GLU A 41 -1.22 2.27 8.81
N GLU A 42 -0.60 1.44 7.98
CA GLU A 42 -0.55 0.00 8.14
C GLU A 42 0.77 -0.47 8.77
N PHE A 43 1.92 -0.11 8.17
CA PHE A 43 3.21 -0.65 8.63
C PHE A 43 3.79 0.01 9.88
N ASP A 44 3.23 1.14 10.35
CA ASP A 44 3.57 1.74 11.65
C ASP A 44 2.73 1.19 12.81
N ARG A 45 1.70 0.36 12.51
CA ARG A 45 0.89 -0.37 13.52
C ARG A 45 0.88 -1.89 13.32
N PRO A 46 2.04 -2.53 13.11
CA PRO A 46 2.13 -3.91 12.63
C PRO A 46 1.69 -4.93 13.67
N THR A 47 1.91 -4.67 14.95
CA THR A 47 1.48 -5.55 16.06
C THR A 47 -0.02 -5.46 16.32
N PHE A 48 -0.58 -4.25 16.24
CA PHE A 48 -2.02 -4.00 16.39
C PHE A 48 -2.79 -4.63 15.21
N LEU A 49 -2.28 -4.46 13.99
CA LEU A 49 -2.90 -5.00 12.78
C LEU A 49 -2.53 -6.45 12.48
N LYS A 50 -1.75 -7.13 13.32
CA LYS A 50 -1.37 -8.54 13.13
C LYS A 50 -0.73 -8.80 11.75
N LEU A 51 0.12 -7.88 11.32
CA LEU A 51 0.73 -7.94 9.99
C LEU A 51 1.61 -9.17 9.82
N LYS A 52 2.32 -9.60 10.88
CA LYS A 52 3.15 -10.81 10.84
C LYS A 52 2.30 -12.02 10.47
N GLU A 53 1.23 -12.25 11.22
CA GLU A 53 0.32 -13.38 11.03
C GLU A 53 -0.31 -13.35 9.64
N LYS A 54 -0.79 -12.17 9.21
CA LYS A 54 -1.35 -11.98 7.87
C LYS A 54 -0.35 -12.25 6.76
N ILE A 55 0.91 -11.85 6.92
CA ILE A 55 1.95 -12.13 5.93
C ILE A 55 2.22 -13.63 5.91
N GLU A 56 2.42 -14.27 7.07
CA GLU A 56 2.75 -15.70 7.19
C GLU A 56 1.71 -16.60 6.52
N HIS A 57 0.41 -16.30 6.68
CA HIS A 57 -0.67 -17.06 6.07
C HIS A 57 -0.93 -16.70 4.58
N ALA A 58 -0.47 -15.54 4.10
CA ALA A 58 -0.73 -15.13 2.73
C ALA A 58 0.12 -15.91 1.71
N LYS A 59 -0.45 -16.12 0.51
CA LYS A 59 0.29 -16.63 -0.66
C LYS A 59 1.31 -15.61 -1.16
N PHE A 60 0.93 -14.34 -1.17
CA PHE A 60 1.83 -13.21 -1.43
C PHE A 60 1.28 -11.91 -0.83
N VAL A 61 2.17 -10.94 -0.65
CA VAL A 61 1.83 -9.59 -0.16
C VAL A 61 2.41 -8.56 -1.10
N VAL A 62 1.66 -7.51 -1.40
CA VAL A 62 2.12 -6.40 -2.24
C VAL A 62 2.44 -5.22 -1.35
N ALA A 63 3.65 -4.69 -1.46
CA ALA A 63 3.99 -3.36 -0.97
C ALA A 63 4.07 -2.39 -2.15
N ILE A 64 3.57 -1.17 -1.99
CA ILE A 64 3.55 -0.20 -3.11
C ILE A 64 4.90 0.48 -3.37
N SER A 65 5.90 0.20 -2.55
CA SER A 65 7.25 0.74 -2.66
C SER A 65 8.29 -0.18 -2.03
N SER A 66 9.56 -0.04 -2.41
CA SER A 66 10.66 -0.74 -1.76
C SER A 66 10.77 -0.38 -0.28
N PHE A 67 10.48 0.87 0.10
CA PHE A 67 10.42 1.26 1.51
C PHE A 67 9.35 0.47 2.28
N GLY A 68 8.13 0.38 1.75
CA GLY A 68 7.05 -0.41 2.34
C GLY A 68 7.42 -1.89 2.44
N GLN A 69 8.05 -2.47 1.42
CA GLN A 69 8.55 -3.85 1.45
C GLN A 69 9.53 -4.05 2.61
N SER A 70 10.52 -3.16 2.76
CA SER A 70 11.48 -3.22 3.86
C SER A 70 10.79 -3.09 5.22
N GLN A 71 9.76 -2.24 5.34
CA GLN A 71 9.00 -2.15 6.59
C GLN A 71 8.30 -3.45 6.94
N LEU A 72 7.70 -4.15 5.97
CA LEU A 72 7.04 -5.45 6.20
C LEU A 72 8.06 -6.55 6.53
N GLN A 73 9.20 -6.58 5.84
CA GLN A 73 10.26 -7.57 6.05
C GLN A 73 10.84 -7.55 7.48
N ARG A 74 10.79 -6.40 8.17
CA ARG A 74 11.21 -6.28 9.58
C ARG A 74 10.36 -7.09 10.56
N TRP A 75 9.15 -7.48 10.17
CA TRP A 75 8.17 -8.12 11.07
C TRP A 75 8.03 -9.62 10.84
N VAL A 76 8.73 -10.19 9.86
CA VAL A 76 8.63 -11.60 9.48
C VAL A 76 10.01 -12.21 9.29
N ASP A 77 10.08 -13.53 9.43
CA ASP A 77 11.31 -14.27 9.19
C ASP A 77 11.76 -14.18 7.73
N TYR A 78 13.07 -14.32 7.51
CA TYR A 78 13.69 -14.23 6.18
C TYR A 78 13.04 -15.18 5.16
N ASN A 79 12.58 -16.36 5.60
CA ASN A 79 11.89 -17.32 4.72
C ASN A 79 10.59 -16.76 4.10
N GLN A 80 9.96 -15.75 4.71
CA GLN A 80 8.75 -15.10 4.19
C GLN A 80 9.06 -14.02 3.14
N TRP A 81 10.31 -13.55 3.03
CA TRP A 81 10.63 -12.37 2.22
C TRP A 81 10.31 -12.57 0.73
N HIS A 82 10.50 -13.79 0.22
CA HIS A 82 10.32 -14.12 -1.19
C HIS A 82 8.89 -13.85 -1.71
N LYS A 83 7.88 -13.84 -0.84
CA LYS A 83 6.47 -13.59 -1.21
C LYS A 83 6.01 -12.14 -1.01
N ILE A 84 6.86 -11.26 -0.48
CA ILE A 84 6.58 -9.82 -0.40
C ILE A 84 7.08 -9.16 -1.69
N LYS A 85 6.16 -8.68 -2.52
CA LYS A 85 6.44 -8.13 -3.86
C LYS A 85 6.24 -6.62 -3.87
N VAL A 86 7.05 -5.92 -4.67
CA VAL A 86 6.85 -4.49 -4.93
C VAL A 86 5.99 -4.33 -6.19
N VAL A 87 4.86 -3.66 -6.07
CA VAL A 87 4.03 -3.24 -7.22
C VAL A 87 3.63 -1.79 -7.02
N HIS A 88 4.21 -0.89 -7.81
CA HIS A 88 3.94 0.54 -7.70
C HIS A 88 2.52 0.91 -8.15
N CYS A 89 1.97 1.95 -7.53
CA CYS A 89 0.74 2.57 -8.03
C CYS A 89 0.99 3.15 -9.42
N GLY A 90 0.15 2.76 -10.38
CA GLY A 90 0.17 3.33 -11.73
C GLY A 90 -0.54 4.68 -11.80
N LEU A 91 -0.23 5.44 -12.85
CA LEU A 91 -1.00 6.61 -13.28
C LEU A 91 -1.59 6.30 -14.65
N GLU A 92 -2.84 6.67 -14.87
CA GLU A 92 -3.45 6.55 -16.19
C GLU A 92 -2.81 7.51 -17.19
N PRO A 93 -2.72 7.13 -18.49
CA PRO A 93 -2.14 7.99 -19.51
C PRO A 93 -2.72 9.41 -19.57
N ALA A 94 -4.03 9.55 -19.31
CA ALA A 94 -4.70 10.85 -19.31
C ALA A 94 -4.14 11.83 -18.24
N PHE A 95 -3.48 11.33 -17.20
CA PHE A 95 -2.89 12.17 -16.15
C PHE A 95 -1.63 12.91 -16.62
N TYR A 96 -0.80 12.29 -17.47
CA TYR A 96 0.49 12.85 -17.90
C TYR A 96 0.55 13.18 -19.39
N ARG A 97 -0.41 12.71 -20.20
CA ARG A 97 -0.56 13.08 -21.61
C ARG A 97 -1.47 14.31 -21.73
N VAL A 98 -1.02 15.41 -21.15
CA VAL A 98 -1.69 16.71 -21.21
C VAL A 98 -0.98 17.63 -22.18
N GLU A 99 -1.69 18.62 -22.71
CA GLU A 99 -1.07 19.67 -23.53
C GLU A 99 -0.06 20.45 -22.68
N THR A 100 1.09 20.73 -23.29
CA THR A 100 2.14 21.52 -22.65
C THR A 100 1.71 22.98 -22.59
N VAL A 101 1.79 23.58 -21.41
CA VAL A 101 1.50 25.01 -21.21
C VAL A 101 2.80 25.81 -21.06
N PRO A 102 2.85 27.07 -21.52
CA PRO A 102 4.00 27.94 -21.29
C PRO A 102 4.31 28.11 -19.80
N VAL A 103 5.59 28.14 -19.45
CA VAL A 103 6.03 28.45 -18.08
C VAL A 103 5.64 29.90 -17.77
N PRO A 104 4.97 30.20 -16.63
CA PRO A 104 4.62 31.57 -16.25
C PRO A 104 5.86 32.45 -16.06
N GLU A 105 5.77 33.74 -16.43
CA GLU A 105 6.86 34.73 -16.24
C GLU A 105 7.21 34.95 -14.77
N ALA A 106 6.19 34.94 -13.90
CA ALA A 106 6.39 35.02 -12.46
C ALA A 106 6.56 33.61 -11.86
N PRO A 107 7.56 33.37 -10.99
CA PRO A 107 7.73 32.09 -10.31
C PRO A 107 6.49 31.72 -9.51
N ARG A 108 5.95 30.51 -9.73
CA ARG A 108 4.80 29.97 -8.99
C ARG A 108 5.14 28.59 -8.48
N LEU A 109 5.03 28.41 -7.16
CA LEU A 109 5.17 27.11 -6.51
C LEU A 109 3.79 26.58 -6.10
N VAL A 110 3.51 25.31 -6.39
CA VAL A 110 2.26 24.65 -6.02
C VAL A 110 2.59 23.41 -5.19
N CYS A 111 1.97 23.29 -4.02
CA CYS A 111 2.06 22.12 -3.16
C CYS A 111 0.67 21.49 -3.01
N VAL A 112 0.50 20.26 -3.50
CA VAL A 112 -0.78 19.54 -3.46
C VAL A 112 -0.67 18.36 -2.50
N GLY A 113 -1.45 18.38 -1.43
CA GLY A 113 -1.53 17.28 -0.46
C GLY A 113 -2.48 17.60 0.68
N ARG A 114 -2.93 16.57 1.40
CA ARG A 114 -3.70 16.76 2.65
C ARG A 114 -2.87 17.59 3.65
N LEU A 115 -3.53 18.44 4.42
CA LEU A 115 -2.91 19.20 5.51
C LEU A 115 -2.75 18.28 6.72
N CYS A 116 -1.62 17.56 6.76
CA CYS A 116 -1.25 16.67 7.85
C CYS A 116 0.28 16.62 8.00
N GLU A 117 0.77 16.19 9.16
CA GLU A 117 2.19 16.22 9.52
C GLU A 117 3.09 15.52 8.49
N GLN A 118 2.61 14.44 7.88
CA GLN A 118 3.36 13.65 6.88
C GLN A 118 3.62 14.40 5.57
N LYS A 119 2.94 15.53 5.33
CA LYS A 119 3.05 16.29 4.08
C LYS A 119 3.89 17.57 4.20
N GLY A 120 4.23 17.98 5.42
CA GLY A 120 5.28 18.99 5.66
C GLY A 120 5.02 20.39 5.10
N GLN A 121 3.77 20.79 4.82
CA GLN A 121 3.46 22.08 4.20
C GLN A 121 3.91 23.28 5.06
N LEU A 122 3.95 23.15 6.38
CA LEU A 122 4.44 24.22 7.26
C LEU A 122 5.93 24.50 7.03
N LEU A 123 6.75 23.46 6.81
CA LEU A 123 8.17 23.61 6.47
C LEU A 123 8.35 24.33 5.13
N LEU A 124 7.48 24.04 4.16
CA LEU A 124 7.48 24.74 2.87
C LEU A 124 7.22 26.24 3.04
N VAL A 125 6.23 26.62 3.86
CA VAL A 125 5.91 28.03 4.13
C VAL A 125 7.06 28.73 4.86
N GLU A 126 7.70 28.06 5.81
CA GLU A 126 8.86 28.58 6.53
C GLU A 126 10.04 28.85 5.58
N ALA A 127 10.32 27.91 4.68
CA ALA A 127 11.42 28.02 3.71
C ALA A 127 11.20 29.09 2.62
N ALA A 128 9.95 29.54 2.42
CA ALA A 128 9.58 30.52 1.40
C ALA A 128 9.60 31.98 1.91
N LYS A 129 9.93 32.18 3.19
CA LYS A 129 10.15 33.51 3.78
C LYS A 129 11.51 34.07 3.37
#